data_AF-A0A2A2QMK3-F1
#
_entry.id   AF-A0A2A2QMK3-F1
#
_cell.length_a   1.000
_cell.length_b   1.000
_cell.length_c   1.000
_cell.angle_alpha   90.00
_cell.angle_beta   90.00
_cell.angle_gamma   90.00
#
_symmetry.space_group_name_H-M   'P 1'
#
loop_
_entity.id
_entity.type
_entity.pdbx_description
1 polymer ?
#
loop_
_entity_poly.entity_id
_entity_poly.type
_entity_poly.pdbx_seq_one_letter_code
_entity_poly.pdbx_strand_id
1 'polypeptide(L)'
;MNLRTFLLLLLAFVLPLSAADERPAAIAVQPLGPVKAERLAIVKQGLEQAFGVAVEVRKSIPLPKSAWYAPRSRYRADTLLDHLHETAGPKPPVVIGITEKDISATKGEHVDWGIFGLGELDGRTCIVSTFRLGARGADEKKLRERLRKVAIHEVGHVTGLPHCPKAGCVMQDAEASIDTVDRETGAFCAECKATSLKWIEEKAQ
;
A
#
# COMPACT_ATOMS: atom_id res chain seq x y z
N MET A 1 -32.59 35.06 51.56
CA MET A 1 -31.55 35.42 50.57
C MET A 1 -30.97 34.13 50.04
N ASN A 2 -30.79 34.03 48.72
CA ASN A 2 -30.14 32.97 47.95
C ASN A 2 -30.99 31.73 47.62
N LEU A 3 -30.88 31.11 46.44
CA LEU A 3 -30.33 31.53 45.14
C LEU A 3 -30.86 30.48 44.14
N ARG A 4 -31.27 30.95 42.97
CA ARG A 4 -31.76 30.18 41.83
C ARG A 4 -30.81 29.03 41.46
N THR A 5 -31.35 27.84 41.21
CA THR A 5 -30.63 26.78 40.49
C THR A 5 -31.38 26.51 39.19
N PHE A 6 -30.94 27.19 38.12
CA PHE A 6 -31.36 26.93 36.75
C PHE A 6 -30.65 25.65 36.29
N LEU A 7 -31.40 24.56 36.13
CA LEU A 7 -30.88 23.31 35.58
C LEU A 7 -30.79 23.46 34.05
N LEU A 8 -29.62 23.86 33.57
CA LEU A 8 -29.28 23.86 32.14
C LEU A 8 -29.16 22.41 31.68
N LEU A 9 -30.19 21.91 30.99
CA LEU A 9 -30.15 20.68 30.20
C LEU A 9 -29.20 20.88 29.02
N LEU A 10 -27.92 20.53 29.21
CA LEU A 10 -26.96 20.33 28.12
C LEU A 10 -27.40 19.09 27.32
N LEU A 11 -28.11 19.32 26.21
CA LEU A 11 -28.30 18.33 25.15
C LEU A 11 -26.92 18.03 24.55
N ALA A 12 -26.26 16.98 25.05
CA ALA A 12 -25.07 16.43 24.44
C ALA A 12 -25.45 15.88 23.06
N PHE A 13 -25.02 16.58 22.01
CA PHE A 13 -25.11 16.11 20.64
C PHE A 13 -24.15 14.93 20.51
N VAL A 14 -24.66 13.71 20.73
CA VAL A 14 -23.90 12.48 20.52
C VAL A 14 -23.69 12.35 19.01
N LEU A 15 -22.54 12.82 18.52
CA LEU A 15 -22.09 12.52 17.16
C LEU A 15 -22.04 10.99 17.02
N PRO A 16 -22.67 10.41 15.98
CA PRO A 16 -22.63 8.98 15.80
C PRO A 16 -21.16 8.59 15.58
N LEU A 17 -20.66 7.73 16.46
CA LEU A 17 -19.41 7.02 16.26
C LEU A 17 -19.58 6.26 14.93
N SER A 18 -18.81 6.64 13.90
CA SER A 18 -18.83 5.96 12.60
C SER A 18 -18.76 4.46 12.85
N ALA A 19 -19.83 3.74 12.50
CA ALA A 19 -19.81 2.28 12.52
C ALA A 19 -18.58 1.83 11.72
N ALA A 20 -17.76 0.96 12.30
CA ALA A 20 -16.69 0.33 11.56
C ALA A 20 -17.32 -0.35 10.33
N ASP A 21 -16.72 -0.15 9.16
CA ASP A 21 -17.19 -0.77 7.92
C ASP A 21 -17.18 -2.29 8.09
N GLU A 22 -18.34 -2.90 8.27
CA GLU A 22 -18.48 -4.36 8.53
C GLU A 22 -18.23 -5.20 7.28
N ARG A 23 -17.93 -4.58 6.13
CA ARG A 23 -17.58 -5.29 4.90
C ARG A 23 -16.23 -6.00 5.09
N PRO A 24 -16.10 -7.26 4.66
CA PRO A 24 -14.81 -7.94 4.68
C PRO A 24 -13.79 -7.13 3.88
N ALA A 25 -12.58 -6.99 4.40
CA ALA A 25 -11.51 -6.28 3.71
C ALA A 25 -11.25 -6.93 2.34
N ALA A 26 -11.01 -6.10 1.32
CA ALA A 26 -10.59 -6.58 0.00
C ALA A 26 -9.06 -6.56 -0.16
N ILE A 27 -8.37 -5.80 0.70
CA ILE A 27 -6.92 -5.66 0.70
C ILE A 27 -6.40 -5.77 2.14
N ALA A 28 -5.33 -6.54 2.32
CA ALA A 28 -4.57 -6.58 3.57
C ALA A 28 -3.21 -5.91 3.42
N VAL A 29 -2.87 -5.04 4.36
CA VAL A 29 -1.51 -4.51 4.54
C VAL A 29 -0.79 -5.40 5.55
N GLN A 30 0.28 -6.06 5.11
CA GLN A 30 1.11 -6.95 5.92
C GLN A 30 2.47 -6.29 6.20
N PRO A 31 2.71 -5.73 7.41
CA PRO A 31 4.02 -5.23 7.76
C PRO A 31 5.03 -6.40 7.84
N LEU A 32 6.19 -6.21 7.22
CA LEU A 32 7.32 -7.15 7.21
C LEU A 32 8.50 -6.52 7.97
N GLY A 33 8.62 -6.90 9.23
CA GLY A 33 9.51 -6.29 10.22
C GLY A 33 8.96 -5.00 10.83
N PRO A 34 9.81 -4.22 11.53
CA PRO A 34 9.40 -2.94 12.11
C PRO A 34 9.06 -1.94 11.00
N VAL A 35 7.84 -1.39 11.06
CA VAL A 35 7.36 -0.33 10.17
C VAL A 35 6.66 0.73 11.02
N LYS A 36 6.99 2.01 10.81
CA LYS A 36 6.34 3.12 11.52
C LYS A 36 4.82 3.10 11.29
N ALA A 37 4.05 3.33 12.35
CA ALA A 37 2.57 3.28 12.30
C ALA A 37 1.99 4.30 11.31
N GLU A 38 2.60 5.48 11.19
CA GLU A 38 2.18 6.54 10.28
C GLU A 38 2.34 6.13 8.80
N ARG A 39 3.30 5.24 8.51
CA ARG A 39 3.51 4.69 7.17
C ARG A 39 2.45 3.66 6.82
N LEU A 40 2.07 2.82 7.77
CA LEU A 40 0.95 1.88 7.60
C LEU A 40 -0.38 2.63 7.43
N ALA A 41 -0.59 3.68 8.22
CA ALA A 41 -1.79 4.52 8.15
C ALA A 41 -1.94 5.21 6.79
N ILE A 42 -0.86 5.80 6.24
CA ILE A 42 -0.95 6.47 4.94
C ILE A 42 -1.16 5.48 3.78
N VAL A 43 -0.59 4.27 3.86
CA VAL A 43 -0.84 3.19 2.88
C VAL A 43 -2.30 2.78 2.95
N LYS A 44 -2.81 2.45 4.14
CA LYS A 44 -4.21 2.07 4.35
C LYS A 44 -5.15 3.13 3.76
N GLN A 45 -4.99 4.39 4.18
CA GLN A 45 -5.82 5.50 3.70
C GLN A 45 -5.74 5.66 2.18
N GLY A 46 -4.55 5.59 1.59
CA GLY A 46 -4.36 5.72 0.15
C GLY A 46 -5.08 4.63 -0.63
N LEU A 47 -4.99 3.38 -0.17
CA LEU A 47 -5.64 2.23 -0.80
C LEU A 47 -7.17 2.32 -0.67
N GLU A 48 -7.69 2.69 0.50
CA GLU A 48 -9.13 2.89 0.70
C GLU A 48 -9.69 3.97 -0.24
N GLN A 49 -8.97 5.08 -0.38
CA GLN A 49 -9.37 6.17 -1.30
C GLN A 49 -9.25 5.75 -2.77
N ALA A 50 -8.14 5.10 -3.14
CA ALA A 50 -7.86 4.74 -4.52
C ALA A 50 -8.74 3.62 -5.05
N PHE A 51 -9.17 2.68 -4.19
CA PHE A 51 -9.95 1.51 -4.58
C PHE A 51 -11.38 1.50 -4.04
N GLY A 52 -11.74 2.35 -3.07
CA GLY A 52 -13.11 2.41 -2.53
C GLY A 52 -13.53 1.17 -1.74
N VAL A 53 -12.56 0.44 -1.17
CA VAL A 53 -12.77 -0.83 -0.47
C VAL A 53 -12.21 -0.77 0.95
N ALA A 54 -12.68 -1.67 1.81
CA ALA A 54 -12.13 -1.83 3.15
C ALA A 54 -10.72 -2.43 3.10
N VAL A 55 -9.80 -1.83 3.88
CA VAL A 55 -8.41 -2.27 4.00
C VAL A 55 -8.08 -2.60 5.45
N GLU A 56 -7.59 -3.82 5.69
CA GLU A 56 -7.10 -4.24 7.01
C GLU A 56 -5.58 -4.05 7.14
N VAL A 57 -5.10 -3.71 8.34
CA VAL A 57 -3.66 -3.71 8.66
C VAL A 57 -3.40 -4.87 9.61
N ARG A 58 -2.56 -5.81 9.20
CA ARG A 58 -2.23 -7.01 9.95
C ARG A 58 -1.13 -6.77 10.98
N LYS A 59 -0.98 -7.71 11.90
CA LYS A 59 0.17 -7.75 12.81
C LYS A 59 1.45 -7.93 11.99
N SER A 60 2.51 -7.24 12.41
CA SER A 60 3.83 -7.40 11.78
C SER A 60 4.33 -8.84 11.92
N ILE A 61 4.94 -9.35 10.84
CA ILE A 61 5.64 -10.64 10.80
C ILE A 61 7.10 -10.39 10.40
N PRO A 62 8.05 -11.27 10.75
CA PRO A 62 9.45 -11.10 10.36
C PRO A 62 9.63 -11.25 8.85
N LEU A 63 10.68 -10.62 8.30
CA LEU A 63 11.12 -10.94 6.93
C LEU A 63 11.68 -12.37 6.88
N PRO A 64 11.36 -13.18 5.86
CA PRO A 64 11.88 -14.52 5.72
C PRO A 64 13.39 -14.49 5.43
N LYS A 65 14.15 -15.35 6.11
CA LYS A 65 15.60 -15.46 5.90
C LYS A 65 15.95 -15.90 4.48
N SER A 66 15.09 -16.67 3.83
CA SER A 66 15.26 -17.13 2.44
C SER A 66 15.29 -15.98 1.43
N ALA A 67 14.65 -14.85 1.73
CA ALA A 67 14.67 -13.68 0.86
C ALA A 67 15.94 -12.82 1.05
N TRP A 68 16.79 -13.09 2.05
CA TRP A 68 17.96 -12.25 2.31
C TRP A 68 19.07 -12.48 1.28
N TYR A 69 19.48 -11.39 0.61
CA TYR A 69 20.62 -11.35 -0.30
C TYR A 69 21.81 -10.62 0.34
N ALA A 70 22.73 -11.41 0.89
CA ALA A 70 23.88 -10.92 1.65
C ALA A 70 24.83 -9.98 0.88
N PRO A 71 25.18 -10.22 -0.41
CA PRO A 71 26.19 -9.41 -1.11
C PRO A 71 25.88 -7.91 -1.22
N ARG A 72 24.60 -7.52 -1.14
CA ARG A 72 24.15 -6.12 -1.21
C ARG A 72 23.30 -5.71 -0.01
N SER A 73 23.12 -6.60 0.95
CA SER A 73 22.32 -6.38 2.16
C SER A 73 20.86 -5.98 1.87
N ARG A 74 20.20 -6.73 0.97
CA ARG A 74 18.82 -6.48 0.53
C ARG A 74 17.96 -7.73 0.63
N TYR A 75 16.65 -7.56 0.56
CA TYR A 75 15.72 -8.67 0.41
C TYR A 75 15.21 -8.79 -1.03
N ARG A 76 15.19 -10.02 -1.55
CA ARG A 76 14.64 -10.36 -2.87
C ARG A 76 13.13 -10.20 -2.87
N ALA A 77 12.64 -9.23 -3.63
CA ALA A 77 11.23 -8.88 -3.70
C ALA A 77 10.39 -10.04 -4.23
N ASP A 78 10.86 -10.74 -5.25
CA ASP A 78 10.27 -11.97 -5.78
C ASP A 78 10.05 -13.03 -4.69
N THR A 79 11.09 -13.33 -3.89
CA THR A 79 10.96 -14.27 -2.76
C THR A 79 10.04 -13.74 -1.64
N LEU A 80 9.93 -12.43 -1.47
CA LEU A 80 8.98 -11.84 -0.52
C LEU A 80 7.52 -12.00 -0.99
N LEU A 81 7.25 -11.92 -2.30
CA LEU A 81 5.93 -12.17 -2.87
C LEU A 81 5.48 -13.61 -2.61
N ASP A 82 6.35 -14.58 -2.91
CA ASP A 82 6.08 -16.01 -2.63
C ASP A 82 5.75 -16.23 -1.15
N HIS A 83 6.55 -15.65 -0.25
CA HIS A 83 6.32 -15.74 1.19
C HIS A 83 4.98 -15.14 1.62
N LEU A 84 4.60 -13.98 1.07
CA LEU A 84 3.30 -13.37 1.35
C LEU A 84 2.16 -14.27 0.84
N HIS A 85 2.31 -14.86 -0.34
CA HIS A 85 1.31 -15.73 -0.93
C HIS A 85 1.04 -16.95 -0.04
N GLU A 86 2.11 -17.60 0.43
CA GLU A 86 2.04 -18.78 1.30
C GLU A 86 1.43 -18.48 2.67
N THR A 87 1.67 -17.29 3.23
CA THR A 87 1.30 -16.95 4.61
C THR A 87 0.01 -16.15 4.75
N ALA A 88 -0.50 -15.59 3.66
CA ALA A 88 -1.64 -14.67 3.66
C ALA A 88 -2.99 -15.30 4.07
N GLY A 89 -3.12 -16.63 4.10
CA GLY A 89 -4.42 -17.31 4.15
C GLY A 89 -5.21 -17.11 2.84
N PRO A 90 -6.49 -17.52 2.72
CA PRO A 90 -7.25 -17.44 1.47
C PRO A 90 -7.95 -16.08 1.21
N LYS A 91 -8.18 -15.26 2.25
CA LYS A 91 -8.74 -13.91 2.14
C LYS A 91 -7.87 -12.90 2.92
N PRO A 92 -7.84 -11.62 2.52
CA PRO A 92 -8.50 -11.03 1.36
C PRO A 92 -7.79 -11.39 0.03
N PRO A 93 -8.38 -11.05 -1.14
CA PRO A 93 -7.80 -11.39 -2.44
C PRO A 93 -6.50 -10.64 -2.74
N VAL A 94 -6.23 -9.51 -2.08
CA VAL A 94 -5.00 -8.73 -2.28
C VAL A 94 -4.22 -8.62 -0.97
N VAL A 95 -2.93 -8.89 -1.00
CA VAL A 95 -2.01 -8.65 0.13
C VAL A 95 -0.82 -7.82 -0.31
N ILE A 96 -0.68 -6.64 0.28
CA ILE A 96 0.50 -5.79 0.12
C ILE A 96 1.41 -5.90 1.33
N GLY A 97 2.62 -6.38 1.10
CA GLY A 97 3.70 -6.30 2.07
C GLY A 97 4.26 -4.88 2.16
N ILE A 98 4.57 -4.41 3.38
CA ILE A 98 5.28 -3.14 3.60
C ILE A 98 6.51 -3.40 4.45
N THR A 99 7.67 -2.93 4.00
CA THR A 99 8.93 -3.06 4.75
C THR A 99 9.74 -1.77 4.74
N GLU A 100 10.57 -1.56 5.76
CA GLU A 100 11.57 -0.49 5.78
C GLU A 100 12.97 -0.96 5.34
N LYS A 101 13.12 -2.25 5.02
CA LYS A 101 14.36 -2.81 4.49
C LYS A 101 14.47 -2.58 2.99
N ASP A 102 15.70 -2.43 2.49
CA ASP A 102 15.95 -2.34 1.05
C ASP A 102 15.57 -3.64 0.35
N ILE A 103 14.94 -3.52 -0.81
CA ILE A 103 14.50 -4.66 -1.63
C ILE A 103 15.05 -4.58 -3.05
N SER A 104 15.10 -5.72 -3.71
CA SER A 104 15.66 -5.86 -5.04
C SER A 104 14.94 -6.90 -5.88
N ALA A 105 15.05 -6.76 -7.19
CA ALA A 105 14.63 -7.77 -8.17
C ALA A 105 15.66 -7.86 -9.29
N THR A 106 15.53 -8.85 -10.16
CA THR A 106 16.35 -8.96 -11.36
C THR A 106 15.84 -8.01 -12.45
N LYS A 107 16.71 -7.14 -12.97
CA LYS A 107 16.42 -6.22 -14.09
C LYS A 107 17.42 -6.47 -15.22
N GLY A 108 17.01 -7.22 -16.25
CA GLY A 108 17.91 -7.67 -17.31
C GLY A 108 19.05 -8.51 -16.74
N GLU A 109 20.29 -8.14 -17.02
CA GLU A 109 21.49 -8.82 -16.50
C GLU A 109 21.80 -8.47 -15.03
N HIS A 110 21.11 -7.49 -14.43
CA HIS A 110 21.32 -7.07 -13.05
C HIS A 110 20.43 -7.83 -12.08
N VAL A 111 20.96 -8.92 -11.51
CA VAL A 111 20.22 -9.85 -10.62
C VAL A 111 19.67 -9.19 -9.34
N ASP A 112 20.35 -8.17 -8.82
CA ASP A 112 20.01 -7.49 -7.56
C ASP A 112 19.80 -5.97 -7.76
N TRP A 113 18.94 -5.61 -8.71
CA TRP A 113 18.59 -4.22 -8.96
C TRP A 113 17.66 -3.71 -7.85
N GLY A 114 18.02 -2.57 -7.24
CA GLY A 114 17.22 -1.98 -6.17
C GLY A 114 15.94 -1.33 -6.69
N ILE A 115 14.81 -1.61 -6.03
CA ILE A 115 13.48 -1.18 -6.47
C ILE A 115 12.67 -0.56 -5.31
N PHE A 116 11.59 0.14 -5.65
CA PHE A 116 10.64 0.68 -4.67
C PHE A 116 9.59 -0.35 -4.26
N GLY A 117 9.14 -1.15 -5.21
CA GLY A 117 8.13 -2.19 -5.03
C GLY A 117 8.14 -3.16 -6.18
N LEU A 118 7.37 -4.24 -6.02
CA LEU A 118 7.09 -5.25 -7.03
C LEU A 118 5.69 -5.81 -6.77
N GLY A 119 4.89 -5.93 -7.82
CA GLY A 119 3.56 -6.56 -7.77
C GLY A 119 3.41 -7.68 -8.78
N GLU A 120 2.70 -8.73 -8.39
CA GLU A 120 2.23 -9.76 -9.33
C GLU A 120 1.18 -9.15 -10.25
N LEU A 121 1.30 -9.34 -11.57
CA LEU A 121 0.26 -8.91 -12.51
C LEU A 121 -0.92 -9.90 -12.48
N ASP A 122 -2.13 -9.42 -12.22
CA ASP A 122 -3.34 -10.26 -12.09
C ASP A 122 -3.16 -11.40 -11.07
N GLY A 123 -2.45 -11.10 -9.98
CA GLY A 123 -2.07 -12.04 -8.95
C GLY A 123 -2.77 -11.78 -7.63
N ARG A 124 -2.01 -11.88 -6.55
CA ARG A 124 -2.49 -11.72 -5.19
C ARG A 124 -1.59 -10.84 -4.33
N THR A 125 -0.30 -10.83 -4.61
CA THR A 125 0.66 -10.20 -3.72
C THR A 125 1.46 -9.09 -4.39
N CYS A 126 1.79 -8.09 -3.59
CA CYS A 126 2.79 -7.10 -3.93
C CYS A 126 3.59 -6.70 -2.68
N ILE A 127 4.73 -6.03 -2.88
CA ILE A 127 5.63 -5.58 -1.83
C ILE A 127 6.08 -4.16 -2.11
N VAL A 128 6.11 -3.30 -1.09
CA VAL A 128 6.70 -1.96 -1.17
C VAL A 128 7.70 -1.74 -0.04
N SER A 129 8.85 -1.17 -0.40
CA SER A 129 9.88 -0.74 0.53
C SER A 129 9.90 0.78 0.66
N THR A 130 9.96 1.25 1.89
CA THR A 130 10.15 2.68 2.18
C THR A 130 11.61 3.12 2.06
N PHE A 131 12.55 2.18 1.99
CA PHE A 131 14.00 2.41 2.15
C PHE A 131 14.53 3.47 1.18
N ARG A 132 14.13 3.39 -0.08
CA ARG A 132 14.59 4.30 -1.14
C ARG A 132 13.69 5.51 -1.34
N LEU A 133 12.52 5.55 -0.72
CA LEU A 133 11.54 6.63 -0.90
C LEU A 133 11.96 7.94 -0.22
N GLY A 134 12.90 7.87 0.74
CA GLY A 134 13.56 9.03 1.35
C GLY A 134 14.69 9.64 0.50
N ALA A 135 14.98 9.10 -0.69
CA ALA A 135 16.05 9.61 -1.55
C ALA A 135 15.82 11.07 -1.96
N ARG A 136 16.92 11.74 -2.32
CA ARG A 136 16.95 13.15 -2.77
C ARG A 136 16.46 14.16 -1.72
N GLY A 137 16.80 13.92 -0.45
CA GLY A 137 16.49 14.85 0.65
C GLY A 137 15.00 14.94 0.99
N ALA A 138 14.22 13.90 0.68
CA ALA A 138 12.81 13.88 0.99
C ALA A 138 12.56 13.91 2.49
N ASP A 139 11.73 14.84 2.93
CA ASP A 139 11.19 14.86 4.30
C ASP A 139 10.14 13.75 4.49
N GLU A 140 9.68 13.56 5.73
CA GLU A 140 8.67 12.55 6.04
C GLU A 140 7.32 12.82 5.36
N LYS A 141 7.02 14.05 4.93
CA LYS A 141 5.81 14.35 4.16
C LYS A 141 5.95 13.78 2.75
N LYS A 142 7.06 14.06 2.07
CA LYS A 142 7.35 13.60 0.72
C LYS A 142 7.54 12.09 0.65
N LEU A 143 8.21 11.49 1.65
CA LEU A 143 8.32 10.04 1.76
C LEU A 143 6.94 9.38 1.84
N ARG A 144 6.04 9.90 2.70
CA ARG A 144 4.67 9.38 2.83
C ARG A 144 3.86 9.54 1.54
N GLU A 145 4.02 10.66 0.84
CA GLU A 145 3.40 10.86 -0.48
C GLU A 145 3.85 9.78 -1.47
N ARG A 146 5.17 9.57 -1.59
CA ARG A 146 5.75 8.55 -2.47
C ARG A 146 5.32 7.15 -2.08
N LEU A 147 5.32 6.82 -0.79
CA LEU A 147 4.87 5.52 -0.29
C LEU A 147 3.44 5.23 -0.69
N ARG A 148 2.55 6.21 -0.50
CA ARG A 148 1.13 6.08 -0.89
C ARG A 148 1.02 5.78 -2.39
N LYS A 149 1.73 6.54 -3.22
CA LYS A 149 1.70 6.42 -4.68
C LYS A 149 2.21 5.06 -5.16
N VAL A 150 3.37 4.63 -4.67
CA VAL A 150 3.94 3.32 -5.00
C VAL A 150 3.04 2.19 -4.52
N ALA A 151 2.46 2.27 -3.32
CA ALA A 151 1.51 1.25 -2.85
C ALA A 151 0.28 1.13 -3.75
N ILE A 152 -0.28 2.25 -4.22
CA ILE A 152 -1.41 2.23 -5.16
C ILE A 152 -0.99 1.61 -6.51
N HIS A 153 0.21 1.95 -7.00
CA HIS A 153 0.77 1.39 -8.23
C HIS A 153 0.91 -0.14 -8.15
N GLU A 154 1.56 -0.65 -7.11
CA GLU A 154 1.80 -2.08 -6.97
C GLU A 154 0.51 -2.88 -6.75
N VAL A 155 -0.47 -2.34 -6.02
CA VAL A 155 -1.80 -2.97 -5.94
C VAL A 155 -2.52 -2.89 -7.30
N GLY A 156 -2.31 -1.82 -8.07
CA GLY A 156 -2.80 -1.71 -9.43
C GLY A 156 -2.36 -2.89 -10.31
N HIS A 157 -1.09 -3.30 -10.23
CA HIS A 157 -0.59 -4.51 -10.89
C HIS A 157 -1.33 -5.78 -10.43
N VAL A 158 -1.52 -5.95 -9.13
CA VAL A 158 -2.28 -7.09 -8.58
C VAL A 158 -3.68 -7.16 -9.17
N THR A 159 -4.32 -6.01 -9.38
CA THR A 159 -5.65 -5.93 -10.02
C THR A 159 -5.64 -6.07 -11.55
N GLY A 160 -4.55 -6.57 -12.13
CA GLY A 160 -4.42 -6.86 -13.56
C GLY A 160 -4.06 -5.66 -14.44
N LEU A 161 -3.70 -4.51 -13.87
CA LEU A 161 -3.32 -3.34 -14.65
C LEU A 161 -1.84 -3.44 -15.07
N PRO A 162 -1.52 -3.45 -16.38
CA PRO A 162 -0.15 -3.19 -16.81
C PRO A 162 0.19 -1.70 -16.64
N HIS A 163 1.42 -1.31 -16.96
CA HIS A 163 1.76 0.10 -17.07
C HIS A 163 0.84 0.82 -18.07
N CYS A 164 0.43 2.03 -17.72
CA CYS A 164 -0.49 2.87 -18.48
C CYS A 164 0.29 3.96 -19.22
N PRO A 165 0.12 4.16 -20.53
CA PRO A 165 0.82 5.22 -21.27
C PRO A 165 0.29 6.63 -20.95
N LYS A 166 -0.84 6.75 -20.23
CA LYS A 166 -1.49 8.03 -19.95
C LYS A 166 -0.73 8.81 -18.89
N ALA A 167 -0.20 9.96 -19.30
CA ALA A 167 0.50 10.89 -18.41
C ALA A 167 -0.36 11.26 -17.18
N GLY A 168 0.26 11.19 -16.00
CA GLY A 168 -0.37 11.52 -14.72
C GLY A 168 -1.20 10.40 -14.10
N CYS A 169 -1.43 9.27 -14.79
CA CYS A 169 -2.00 8.08 -14.16
C CYS A 169 -1.00 7.48 -13.17
N VAL A 170 -1.46 6.98 -12.03
CA VAL A 170 -0.60 6.28 -11.06
C VAL A 170 0.03 5.01 -11.61
N MET A 171 -0.57 4.41 -12.64
CA MET A 171 0.01 3.29 -13.39
C MET A 171 0.97 3.73 -14.50
N GLN A 172 1.30 5.01 -14.62
CA GLN A 172 2.29 5.47 -15.59
C GLN A 172 3.63 4.78 -15.34
N ASP A 173 4.24 4.24 -16.39
CA ASP A 173 5.56 3.59 -16.27
C ASP A 173 6.55 4.60 -15.66
N ALA A 174 7.04 4.26 -14.48
CA ALA A 174 7.99 5.10 -13.77
C ALA A 174 9.44 4.81 -14.15
N GLU A 175 9.71 3.74 -14.91
CA GLU A 175 11.05 3.17 -15.14
C GLU A 175 11.82 2.93 -13.82
N ALA A 176 11.09 2.76 -12.71
CA ALA A 176 11.61 2.76 -11.34
C ALA A 176 12.35 4.07 -10.94
N SER A 177 11.94 5.21 -11.50
CA SER A 177 12.47 6.53 -11.19
C SER A 177 11.60 7.27 -10.16
N ILE A 178 12.27 7.83 -9.16
CA ILE A 178 11.63 8.69 -8.15
C ILE A 178 11.03 9.97 -8.77
N ASP A 179 11.59 10.44 -9.90
CA ASP A 179 11.08 11.62 -10.60
C ASP A 179 9.69 11.39 -11.19
N THR A 180 9.41 10.17 -11.66
CA THR A 180 8.09 9.86 -12.19
C THR A 180 7.07 9.72 -11.08
N VAL A 181 7.44 9.09 -9.95
CA VAL A 181 6.60 9.07 -8.74
C VAL A 181 6.27 10.49 -8.25
N ASP A 182 7.21 11.43 -8.35
CA ASP A 182 6.97 12.80 -7.93
C ASP A 182 6.07 13.60 -8.88
N ARG A 183 6.11 13.30 -10.19
CA ARG A 183 5.32 14.00 -11.23
C ARG A 183 3.91 13.46 -11.42
N GLU A 184 3.68 12.18 -11.12
CA GLU A 184 2.37 11.56 -11.29
C GLU A 184 1.36 12.04 -10.23
N THR A 185 0.06 11.95 -10.53
CA THR A 185 -1.00 12.59 -9.72
C THR A 185 -1.32 11.85 -8.42
N GLY A 186 -0.96 10.57 -8.35
CA GLY A 186 -1.36 9.60 -7.34
C GLY A 186 -2.76 9.02 -7.57
N ALA A 187 -3.36 9.25 -8.74
CA ALA A 187 -4.70 8.79 -9.08
C ALA A 187 -4.73 7.95 -10.36
N PHE A 188 -5.64 6.99 -10.41
CA PHE A 188 -5.94 6.24 -11.63
C PHE A 188 -6.60 7.15 -12.68
N CYS A 189 -6.30 6.90 -13.96
CA CYS A 189 -7.17 7.36 -15.03
C CYS A 189 -8.51 6.59 -15.00
N ALA A 190 -9.52 7.08 -15.74
CA ALA A 190 -10.85 6.47 -15.76
C ALA A 190 -10.83 4.97 -16.14
N GLU A 191 -10.03 4.58 -17.13
CA GLU A 191 -9.92 3.19 -17.60
C GLU A 191 -9.28 2.27 -16.55
N CYS A 192 -8.14 2.67 -15.97
CA CYS A 192 -7.50 1.93 -14.90
C CYS A 192 -8.40 1.80 -13.67
N LYS A 193 -9.12 2.88 -13.32
CA LYS A 193 -10.05 2.89 -12.19
C LYS A 193 -11.22 1.92 -12.40
N ALA A 194 -11.83 1.93 -13.58
CA ALA A 194 -12.92 1.02 -13.89
C ALA A 194 -12.46 -0.45 -13.89
N THR A 195 -11.29 -0.72 -14.47
CA THR A 195 -10.73 -2.08 -14.56
C THR A 195 -10.37 -2.63 -13.18
N SER A 196 -9.69 -1.87 -12.33
CA SER A 196 -9.29 -2.35 -11.00
C SER A 196 -10.48 -2.56 -10.06
N LEU A 197 -11.50 -1.71 -10.14
CA LEU A 197 -12.74 -1.91 -9.37
C LEU A 197 -13.46 -3.20 -9.76
N LYS A 198 -13.63 -3.42 -11.07
CA LYS A 198 -14.23 -4.66 -11.57
C LYS A 198 -13.47 -5.89 -11.09
N TRP A 199 -12.14 -5.86 -11.16
CA TRP A 199 -11.32 -6.97 -10.69
C TRP A 199 -11.55 -7.26 -9.19
N ILE A 200 -11.58 -6.23 -8.35
CA ILE A 200 -11.81 -6.40 -6.91
C ILE A 200 -13.20 -6.95 -6.64
N GLU A 201 -14.24 -6.45 -7.32
CA GLU A 201 -15.61 -6.95 -7.18
C GLU A 201 -15.73 -8.43 -7.53
N GLU A 202 -14.99 -8.91 -8.53
CA GLU A 202 -14.97 -10.31 -8.95
C GLU A 202 -14.21 -11.22 -7.95
N LYS A 203 -13.12 -10.74 -7.35
CA LYS A 203 -12.23 -11.54 -6.47
C LYS A 203 -12.56 -11.43 -4.98
N ALA A 204 -13.28 -10.40 -4.55
CA ALA A 204 -13.64 -10.19 -3.14
C ALA A 204 -14.88 -10.98 -2.69
N GLN A 205 -15.67 -11.51 -3.64
CA GLN A 205 -16.77 -12.45 -3.39
C GLN A 205 -16.21 -13.78 -2.83
#